data_AF-A0A167A407-F1
#
_entry.id   AF-A0A167A407-F1
#
_cell.length_a   1.000
_cell.length_b   1.000
_cell.length_c   1.000
_cell.angle_alpha   90.00
_cell.angle_beta   90.00
_cell.angle_gamma   90.00
#
_symmetry.space_group_name_H-M   'P 1'
#
loop_
_entity.id
_entity.type
_entity.pdbx_description
1 polymer ?
#
loop_
_entity_poly.entity_id
_entity_poly.type
_entity_poly.pdbx_seq_one_letter_code
_entity_poly.pdbx_strand_id
1 'polypeptide(L)'
;MKTVRVRIDPAVPESLTSGRIDTARVDATTEADIARQAAADEAAAMQDAAKFVRRVRKRLGLSQAEFSKKIDVPLESIRNWEQGKRCPTGAAKSLLKVLDKAPEAALAALH
;
A
#
# COMPACT_ATOMS: atom_id res chain seq x y z
N MET A 1 -1.72 1.12 25.33
CA MET A 1 -0.33 0.74 24.95
C MET A 1 0.63 1.39 25.94
N LYS A 2 1.62 0.66 26.46
CA LYS A 2 2.58 1.18 27.45
C LYS A 2 3.80 1.72 26.69
N THR A 3 4.01 3.03 26.71
CA THR A 3 5.16 3.65 26.04
C THR A 3 6.43 3.34 26.84
N VAL A 4 7.35 2.57 26.25
CA VAL A 4 8.68 2.33 26.82
C VAL A 4 9.61 3.42 26.28
N ARG A 5 10.17 4.23 27.18
CA ARG A 5 11.19 5.23 26.84
C ARG A 5 12.56 4.63 27.17
N VAL A 6 13.44 4.58 26.19
CA VAL A 6 14.83 4.12 26.33
C VAL A 6 15.74 5.30 26.03
N ARG A 7 16.71 5.57 26.90
CA ARG A 7 17.78 6.56 26.67
C ARG A 7 19.00 5.79 26.19
N ILE A 8 19.47 6.10 24.98
CA ILE A 8 20.65 5.49 24.36
C ILE A 8 21.74 6.55 24.32
N ASP A 9 22.94 6.19 24.76
CA ASP A 9 24.16 6.99 24.65
C ASP A 9 25.12 6.31 23.65
N PRO A 10 25.34 6.91 22.47
CA PRO A 10 26.21 6.32 21.45
C PRO A 10 27.67 6.11 21.90
N ALA A 11 28.13 6.82 22.94
CA ALA A 11 29.48 6.69 23.48
C ALA A 11 29.62 5.54 24.49
N VAL A 12 28.50 4.95 24.94
CA VAL A 12 28.47 3.86 25.93
C VAL A 12 27.83 2.62 25.29
N PRO A 13 28.63 1.63 24.84
CA PRO A 13 28.13 0.44 24.15
C PRO A 13 27.07 -0.34 24.93
N GLU A 14 27.14 -0.33 26.26
CA GLU A 14 26.16 -1.01 27.15
C GLU A 14 24.77 -0.34 27.16
N SER A 15 24.68 0.92 26.73
CA SER A 15 23.40 1.65 26.61
C SER A 15 22.67 1.35 25.31
N LEU A 16 23.36 0.72 24.34
CA LEU A 16 22.74 0.18 23.14
C LEU A 16 21.98 -1.09 23.54
N THR A 17 20.67 -0.98 23.77
CA THR A 17 19.81 -2.15 23.88
C THR A 17 20.06 -3.04 22.66
N SER A 18 20.53 -4.27 22.88
CA SER A 18 20.81 -5.23 21.81
C SER A 18 19.60 -5.32 20.88
N GLY A 19 19.78 -4.88 19.64
CA GLY A 19 18.75 -4.99 18.61
C GLY A 19 18.35 -6.44 18.42
N ARG A 20 17.09 -6.70 18.05
CA ARG A 20 16.59 -8.05 17.73
C ARG A 20 17.01 -8.54 16.34
N ILE A 21 18.07 -7.98 15.77
CA ILE A 21 18.49 -8.27 14.40
C ILE A 21 19.67 -9.23 14.41
N ASP A 22 19.64 -10.17 13.47
CA ASP A 22 20.78 -11.03 13.16
C ASP A 22 21.75 -10.23 12.29
N THR A 23 22.81 -9.69 12.91
CA THR A 23 23.78 -8.83 12.23
C THR A 23 24.56 -9.59 11.15
N ALA A 24 24.89 -10.86 11.40
CA ALA A 24 25.59 -11.70 10.43
C ALA A 24 24.76 -11.90 9.16
N ARG A 25 23.44 -12.08 9.30
CA ARG A 25 22.53 -12.15 8.15
C ARG A 25 22.45 -10.83 7.38
N VAL A 26 22.42 -9.69 8.09
CA VAL A 26 22.38 -8.36 7.44
C VAL A 26 23.66 -8.12 6.65
N ASP A 27 24.82 -8.34 7.26
CA ASP A 27 26.12 -8.11 6.63
C ASP A 27 26.38 -9.06 5.44
N ALA A 28 25.79 -10.27 5.45
CA ALA A 28 25.86 -11.21 4.35
C ALA A 28 24.90 -10.91 3.19
N THR A 29 24.00 -9.91 3.32
CA THR A 29 23.02 -9.58 2.28
C THR A 29 23.71 -8.84 1.13
N THR A 30 23.68 -9.44 -0.06
CA THR A 30 24.34 -8.87 -1.25
C THR A 30 23.45 -7.84 -1.96
N GLU A 31 24.04 -7.01 -2.83
CA GLU A 31 23.30 -6.10 -3.71
C GLU A 31 22.24 -6.82 -4.57
N ALA A 32 22.54 -8.04 -5.03
CA ALA A 32 21.60 -8.86 -5.78
C ALA A 32 20.42 -9.32 -4.92
N ASP A 33 20.66 -9.62 -3.63
CA ASP A 33 19.61 -9.94 -2.69
C ASP A 33 18.72 -8.74 -2.38
N ILE A 34 19.32 -7.56 -2.18
CA ILE A 34 18.60 -6.29 -1.96
C ILE A 34 17.69 -6.00 -3.16
N ALA A 35 18.23 -6.06 -4.38
CA ALA A 35 17.44 -5.81 -5.59
C ALA A 35 16.27 -6.79 -5.74
N ARG A 36 16.51 -8.09 -5.47
CA ARG A 36 15.45 -9.12 -5.52
C ARG A 36 14.36 -8.88 -4.47
N GLN A 37 14.74 -8.54 -3.24
CA GLN A 37 13.82 -8.25 -2.16
C GLN A 37 12.98 -7.00 -2.46
N ALA A 38 13.63 -5.92 -2.91
CA ALA A 38 12.93 -4.69 -3.31
C ALA A 38 11.90 -4.94 -4.42
N ALA A 39 12.27 -5.72 -5.45
CA ALA A 39 11.36 -6.09 -6.52
C ALA A 39 10.17 -6.95 -6.02
N ALA A 40 10.42 -7.86 -5.08
CA ALA A 40 9.36 -8.67 -4.47
C ALA A 40 8.40 -7.81 -3.63
N ASP A 41 8.92 -6.86 -2.85
CA ASP A 41 8.13 -5.94 -2.05
C ASP A 41 7.28 -5.01 -2.94
N GLU A 42 7.85 -4.50 -4.03
CA GLU A 42 7.11 -3.68 -5.00
C GLU A 42 5.98 -4.48 -5.66
N ALA A 43 6.24 -5.73 -6.07
CA ALA A 43 5.23 -6.61 -6.62
C ALA A 43 4.10 -6.91 -5.62
N ALA A 44 4.45 -7.15 -4.35
CA ALA A 44 3.46 -7.35 -3.28
C ALA A 44 2.60 -6.09 -3.06
N ALA A 45 3.23 -4.91 -3.01
CA ALA A 45 2.54 -3.62 -2.88
C ALA A 45 1.57 -3.36 -4.05
N MET A 46 1.98 -3.69 -5.28
CA MET A 46 1.14 -3.59 -6.47
C MET A 46 -0.10 -4.51 -6.38
N GLN A 47 0.09 -5.74 -5.90
CA GLN A 47 -1.03 -6.68 -5.70
C GLN A 47 -1.98 -6.23 -4.60
N ASP A 48 -1.46 -5.63 -3.53
CA ASP A 48 -2.31 -5.12 -2.45
C ASP A 48 -3.10 -3.88 -2.87
N ALA A 49 -2.50 -2.99 -3.68
CA ALA A 49 -3.22 -1.90 -4.33
C ALA A 49 -4.35 -2.45 -5.24
N ALA A 50 -4.08 -3.50 -6.01
CA ALA A 50 -5.07 -4.14 -6.87
C ALA A 50 -6.25 -4.74 -6.09
N LYS A 51 -5.95 -5.47 -4.99
CA LYS A 51 -6.97 -6.00 -4.08
C LYS A 51 -7.78 -4.88 -3.44
N PHE A 52 -7.14 -3.77 -3.06
CA PHE A 52 -7.81 -2.60 -2.50
C PHE A 52 -8.82 -2.01 -3.49
N VAL A 53 -8.43 -1.75 -4.74
CA VAL A 53 -9.34 -1.22 -5.77
C VAL A 53 -10.54 -2.17 -5.98
N ARG A 54 -10.28 -3.47 -6.16
CA ARG A 54 -11.33 -4.50 -6.31
C ARG A 54 -12.29 -4.50 -5.13
N ARG A 55 -11.77 -4.40 -3.90
CA ARG A 55 -12.58 -4.40 -2.67
C ARG A 55 -13.48 -3.17 -2.61
N VAL A 56 -12.95 -1.97 -2.89
CA VAL A 56 -13.72 -0.72 -2.91
C VAL A 56 -14.88 -0.86 -3.89
N ARG A 57 -14.61 -1.26 -5.14
CA ARG A 57 -15.66 -1.44 -6.15
C ARG A 57 -16.71 -2.46 -5.73
N LYS A 58 -16.29 -3.65 -5.27
CA LYS A 58 -17.22 -4.72 -4.86
C LYS A 58 -18.12 -4.29 -3.72
N ARG A 59 -17.62 -3.52 -2.76
CA ARG A 59 -18.41 -3.00 -1.64
C ARG A 59 -19.50 -2.02 -2.09
N LEU A 60 -19.30 -1.34 -3.21
CA LEU A 60 -20.30 -0.48 -3.84
C LEU A 60 -21.32 -1.26 -4.70
N GLY A 61 -21.13 -2.58 -4.86
CA GLY A 61 -22.01 -3.41 -5.68
C GLY A 61 -21.87 -3.18 -7.19
N LEU A 62 -20.80 -2.52 -7.65
CA LEU A 62 -20.65 -2.09 -9.05
C LEU A 62 -19.82 -3.08 -9.87
N SER A 63 -20.21 -3.28 -11.14
CA SER A 63 -19.35 -3.85 -12.17
C SER A 63 -18.16 -2.92 -12.49
N GLN A 64 -17.14 -3.42 -13.18
CA GLN A 64 -16.01 -2.59 -13.58
C GLN A 64 -16.43 -1.42 -14.49
N ALA A 65 -17.41 -1.64 -15.37
CA ALA A 65 -17.92 -0.63 -16.29
C ALA A 65 -18.75 0.44 -15.57
N GLU A 66 -19.60 0.06 -14.61
CA GLU A 66 -20.34 1.02 -13.79
C GLU A 66 -19.40 1.82 -12.89
N PHE A 67 -18.41 1.17 -12.29
CA PHE A 67 -17.41 1.85 -11.46
C PHE A 67 -16.61 2.87 -12.27
N SER A 68 -16.14 2.46 -13.46
CA SER A 68 -15.46 3.33 -14.42
C SER A 68 -16.27 4.60 -14.73
N LYS A 69 -17.55 4.46 -15.06
CA LYS A 69 -18.45 5.59 -15.31
C LYS A 69 -18.66 6.45 -14.07
N LYS A 70 -18.84 5.84 -12.91
CA LYS A 70 -19.20 6.55 -11.67
C LYS A 70 -18.06 7.41 -11.12
N ILE A 71 -16.81 7.02 -11.34
CA ILE A 71 -15.63 7.78 -10.87
C ILE A 71 -14.89 8.52 -11.98
N ASP A 72 -15.45 8.54 -13.19
CA ASP A 72 -14.87 9.13 -14.40
C ASP A 72 -13.41 8.69 -14.67
N VAL A 73 -13.20 7.37 -14.68
CA VAL A 73 -11.89 6.76 -14.98
C VAL A 73 -12.06 5.76 -16.11
N PRO A 74 -11.20 5.75 -17.14
CA PRO A 74 -11.30 4.78 -18.23
C PRO A 74 -11.36 3.34 -17.74
N LEU A 75 -12.24 2.53 -18.34
CA LEU A 75 -12.43 1.12 -17.98
C LEU A 75 -11.12 0.33 -18.03
N GLU A 76 -10.25 0.63 -18.99
CA GLU A 76 -8.93 0.02 -19.08
C GLU A 76 -8.06 0.35 -17.87
N SER A 77 -8.10 1.58 -17.37
CA SER A 77 -7.38 1.98 -16.16
C SER A 77 -7.88 1.21 -14.93
N ILE A 78 -9.20 1.05 -14.78
CA ILE A 78 -9.79 0.21 -13.72
C ILE A 78 -9.29 -1.23 -13.83
N ARG A 79 -9.27 -1.81 -15.04
CA ARG A 79 -8.77 -3.17 -15.27
C ARG A 79 -7.29 -3.30 -14.95
N ASN A 80 -6.47 -2.33 -15.37
CA ASN A 80 -5.04 -2.33 -15.10
C ASN A 80 -4.74 -2.22 -13.59
N TRP A 81 -5.50 -1.39 -12.86
CA TRP A 81 -5.41 -1.31 -11.41
C TRP A 81 -5.83 -2.60 -10.74
N GLU A 82 -7.01 -3.11 -11.08
CA GLU A 82 -7.50 -4.34 -10.49
C GLU A 82 -6.62 -5.53 -10.85
N GLN A 83 -5.92 -5.56 -11.97
CA GLN A 83 -4.98 -6.64 -12.32
C GLN A 83 -3.60 -6.50 -11.67
N GLY A 84 -3.31 -5.36 -11.03
CA GLY A 84 -1.97 -5.08 -10.49
C GLY A 84 -0.94 -4.84 -11.60
N LYS A 85 -1.37 -4.36 -12.77
CA LYS A 85 -0.45 -3.90 -13.83
C LYS A 85 0.02 -2.46 -13.60
N ARG A 86 -0.81 -1.67 -12.92
CA ARG A 86 -0.51 -0.29 -12.49
C ARG A 86 -1.16 -0.03 -11.14
N CYS A 87 -0.62 0.92 -10.39
CA CYS A 87 -1.24 1.43 -9.17
C CYS A 87 -2.02 2.72 -9.44
N PRO A 88 -3.15 2.97 -8.74
CA PRO A 88 -3.73 4.31 -8.68
C PRO A 88 -2.78 5.27 -7.96
N THR A 89 -2.59 6.46 -8.52
CA THR A 89 -1.71 7.50 -8.00
C THR A 89 -2.50 8.79 -7.72
N GLY A 90 -1.89 9.72 -6.98
CA GLY A 90 -2.43 11.07 -6.76
C GLY A 90 -3.90 11.11 -6.37
N ALA A 91 -4.70 11.86 -7.14
CA ALA A 91 -6.13 12.06 -6.91
C ALA A 91 -6.93 10.75 -6.92
N ALA A 92 -6.63 9.82 -7.82
CA ALA A 92 -7.34 8.54 -7.89
C ALA A 92 -7.17 7.71 -6.61
N LYS A 93 -5.95 7.69 -6.04
CA LYS A 93 -5.69 7.00 -4.76
C LYS A 93 -6.48 7.64 -3.61
N SER A 94 -6.55 8.97 -3.57
CA SER A 94 -7.35 9.70 -2.58
C SER A 94 -8.84 9.43 -2.74
N LEU A 95 -9.37 9.47 -3.97
CA LEU A 95 -10.76 9.17 -4.27
C LEU A 95 -11.15 7.76 -3.83
N LEU A 96 -10.32 6.76 -4.13
CA LEU A 96 -10.55 5.38 -3.69
C LEU A 96 -10.59 5.24 -2.17
N LYS A 97 -9.76 5.99 -1.43
CA LYS A 97 -9.82 6.03 0.05
C LYS A 97 -11.11 6.68 0.55
N VAL A 98 -11.55 7.78 -0.06
CA VAL A 98 -12.80 8.45 0.30
C VAL A 98 -13.98 7.53 0.02
N LEU A 99 -14.01 6.88 -1.14
CA LEU A 99 -14.99 5.84 -1.47
C LEU A 99 -14.94 4.70 -0.45
N ASP A 100 -13.75 4.24 -0.02
CA ASP A 100 -13.57 3.20 1.01
C ASP A 100 -14.13 3.62 2.39
N LYS A 101 -14.03 4.89 2.76
CA LYS A 101 -14.42 5.36 4.11
C LYS A 101 -15.84 5.91 4.21
N ALA A 102 -16.31 6.60 3.17
CA ALA A 102 -17.60 7.27 3.14
C ALA A 102 -18.29 7.07 1.77
N PRO A 103 -18.69 5.83 1.44
CA PRO A 103 -19.19 5.48 0.11
C PRO A 103 -20.43 6.29 -0.30
N GLU A 104 -21.38 6.48 0.61
CA GLU A 104 -22.63 7.21 0.35
C GLU A 104 -22.36 8.68 0.02
N ALA A 105 -21.60 9.38 0.86
CA ALA A 105 -21.23 10.79 0.64
C ALA A 105 -20.39 10.97 -0.63
N ALA A 106 -19.44 10.07 -0.88
CA ALA A 106 -18.63 10.10 -2.09
C ALA A 106 -19.48 9.91 -3.35
N LEU A 107 -20.37 8.92 -3.36
CA LEU A 107 -21.25 8.65 -4.49
C LEU A 107 -22.31 9.75 -4.71
N ALA A 108 -22.75 10.44 -3.66
CA ALA A 108 -23.63 11.60 -3.78
C ALA A 108 -22.94 12.81 -4.41
N ALA A 109 -21.62 12.97 -4.16
CA ALA A 109 -20.82 14.03 -4.77
C ALA A 109 -20.38 13.71 -6.21
N LEU A 110 -20.30 12.43 -6.55
CA LEU A 110 -20.04 11.95 -7.91
C LEU A 110 -21.37 11.84 -8.65
N HIS A 111 -21.79 12.92 -9.28
CA HIS A 111 -23.07 13.07 -9.99
C HIS A 111 -23.38 11.85 -10.89
#